data_AF-A0A846D4L6-F1
#
_entry.id   AF-A0A846D4L6-F1
#
_cell.length_a   1.000
_cell.length_b   1.000
_cell.length_c   1.000
_cell.angle_alpha   90.00
_cell.angle_beta   90.00
_cell.angle_gamma   90.00
#
_symmetry.space_group_name_H-M   'P 1'
#
loop_
_entity.id
_entity.type
_entity.pdbx_description
1 polymer ?
#
loop_
_entity_poly.entity_id
_entity_poly.type
_entity_poly.pdbx_seq_one_letter_code
_entity_poly.pdbx_strand_id
1 'polypeptide(L)'
;GLVASQGLSQAGLGANEAGDRFGESLAVGDFNGDGFDDLGVGAPGEAPGSDPKSGFAFIFHGSANGLVPSQGLDQAGLGANEAGDLFGAALA
;
A
#
# COMPACT_ATOMS: atom_id res chain seq x y z
N GLY A 1 -5.83 2.58 18.70
CA GLY A 1 -5.06 1.41 19.16
C GLY A 1 -5.30 0.27 18.20
N LEU A 2 -4.24 -0.40 17.73
CA LEU A 2 -4.34 -1.53 16.80
C LEU A 2 -5.24 -2.62 17.41
N VAL A 3 -6.39 -2.89 16.79
CA VAL A 3 -7.23 -4.02 17.20
C VAL A 3 -6.57 -5.26 16.61
N ALA A 4 -6.06 -6.13 17.47
CA ALA A 4 -5.13 -7.22 17.16
C ALA A 4 -5.67 -8.35 16.24
N SER A 5 -6.75 -8.11 15.49
CA SER A 5 -7.38 -9.09 14.58
C SER A 5 -7.39 -8.68 13.10
N GLN A 6 -7.07 -7.44 12.75
CA GLN A 6 -6.92 -7.01 11.35
C GLN A 6 -5.42 -6.91 11.06
N GLY A 7 -4.82 -7.97 10.53
CA GLY A 7 -3.44 -7.92 10.06
C GLY A 7 -3.33 -6.90 8.94
N LEU A 8 -2.35 -5.98 9.01
CA LEU A 8 -1.96 -5.17 7.87
C LEU A 8 -1.34 -6.10 6.85
N SER A 9 -2.13 -6.45 5.83
CA SER A 9 -1.72 -7.38 4.79
C SER A 9 -2.21 -6.88 3.44
N GLN A 10 -1.62 -7.40 2.39
CA GLN A 10 -2.02 -7.08 1.02
C GLN A 10 -3.40 -7.67 0.66
N ALA A 11 -4.04 -8.42 1.58
CA ALA A 11 -5.30 -9.14 1.32
C ALA A 11 -6.40 -8.23 0.76
N GLY A 12 -6.91 -8.60 -0.42
CA GLY A 12 -7.95 -7.86 -1.15
C GLY A 12 -7.41 -6.79 -2.11
N LEU A 13 -6.11 -6.50 -2.07
CA LEU A 13 -5.42 -5.53 -2.94
C LEU A 13 -4.22 -6.15 -3.68
N GLY A 14 -3.71 -7.28 -3.18
CA GLY A 14 -2.63 -8.10 -3.71
C GLY A 14 -2.60 -9.44 -2.95
N ALA A 15 -1.63 -10.29 -3.25
CA ALA A 15 -1.34 -11.46 -2.43
C ALA A 15 -0.09 -11.18 -1.59
N ASN A 16 0.28 -12.09 -0.68
CA ASN A 16 1.53 -11.95 0.06
C ASN A 16 2.54 -12.90 -0.58
N GLU A 17 3.52 -12.34 -1.26
CA GLU A 17 4.56 -13.06 -1.97
C GLU A 17 5.95 -12.70 -1.43
N ALA A 18 6.89 -13.62 -1.66
CA ALA A 18 8.28 -13.37 -1.35
C ALA A 18 8.84 -12.34 -2.34
N GLY A 19 9.24 -11.18 -1.81
CA GLY A 19 9.92 -10.15 -2.58
C GLY A 19 9.12 -8.87 -2.79
N ASP A 20 7.86 -8.81 -2.35
CA ASP A 20 7.00 -7.63 -2.54
C ASP A 20 7.49 -6.42 -1.74
N ARG A 21 8.18 -6.71 -0.62
CA ARG A 21 8.75 -5.72 0.28
C ARG A 21 7.68 -4.79 0.87
N PHE A 22 6.49 -5.34 1.13
CA PHE A 22 5.43 -4.63 1.85
C PHE A 22 5.95 -4.08 3.19
N GLY A 23 5.73 -2.79 3.42
CA GLY A 23 6.23 -2.10 4.60
C GLY A 23 7.63 -1.52 4.44
N GLU A 24 8.20 -1.51 3.24
CA GLU A 24 9.50 -0.89 3.01
C GLU A 24 9.50 0.62 3.22
N SER A 25 8.43 1.28 2.82
CA SER A 25 8.22 2.71 3.07
C SER A 25 6.86 2.95 3.68
N LEU A 26 6.76 3.97 4.54
CA LEU A 26 5.55 4.32 5.27
C LEU A 26 5.31 5.83 5.19
N ALA A 27 4.04 6.23 5.07
CA ALA A 27 3.58 7.60 5.23
C ALA A 27 2.38 7.63 6.16
N VAL A 28 2.23 8.69 6.95
CA VAL A 28 1.11 8.86 7.89
C VAL A 28 0.53 10.25 7.76
N GLY A 29 -0.78 10.33 7.70
CA GLY A 29 -1.52 11.58 7.71
C GLY A 29 -3.00 11.34 7.43
N ASP A 30 -3.85 12.30 7.72
CA ASP A 30 -5.27 12.26 7.37
C ASP A 30 -5.43 12.57 5.87
N PHE A 31 -5.37 11.53 5.03
CA PHE A 31 -5.41 11.65 3.56
C PHE A 31 -6.85 11.82 3.05
N ASN A 32 -7.85 11.35 3.82
CA ASN A 32 -9.25 11.40 3.45
C ASN A 32 -10.05 12.55 4.11
N GLY A 33 -9.47 13.22 5.11
CA GLY A 33 -10.05 14.37 5.81
C GLY A 33 -11.08 14.02 6.88
N ASP A 34 -11.08 12.80 7.42
CA ASP A 34 -12.07 12.33 8.40
C ASP A 34 -11.68 12.60 9.86
N GLY A 35 -10.49 13.15 10.10
CA GLY A 35 -9.96 13.47 11.42
C GLY A 35 -9.21 12.32 12.10
N PHE A 36 -8.96 11.21 11.41
CA PHE A 36 -8.08 10.12 11.85
C PHE A 36 -6.85 10.02 10.95
N ASP A 37 -5.68 9.73 11.53
CA ASP A 37 -4.48 9.48 10.73
C ASP A 37 -4.63 8.17 9.92
N ASP A 38 -4.39 8.27 8.62
CA ASP A 38 -4.30 7.15 7.68
C ASP A 38 -2.85 6.65 7.58
N LEU A 39 -2.68 5.45 7.00
CA LEU A 39 -1.37 4.83 6.75
C LEU A 39 -1.21 4.52 5.27
N GLY A 40 -0.17 5.09 4.65
CA GLY A 40 0.37 4.66 3.37
C GLY A 40 1.49 3.64 3.58
N VAL A 41 1.46 2.53 2.82
CA VAL A 41 2.47 1.46 2.88
C VAL A 41 2.97 1.12 1.49
N GLY A 42 4.27 1.25 1.27
CA GLY A 42 4.91 0.87 0.02
C GLY A 42 5.28 -0.61 -0.06
N ALA A 43 5.17 -1.18 -1.26
CA ALA A 43 5.63 -2.52 -1.62
C ALA A 43 6.27 -2.49 -3.02
N PRO A 44 7.52 -1.99 -3.16
CA PRO A 44 8.13 -1.75 -4.46
C PRO A 44 8.51 -3.00 -5.24
N GLY A 45 8.39 -4.19 -4.66
CA GLY A 45 8.54 -5.45 -5.38
C GLY A 45 7.22 -6.09 -5.81
N GLU A 46 6.09 -5.49 -5.43
CA GLU A 46 4.74 -6.01 -5.69
C GLU A 46 4.42 -6.02 -7.19
N ALA A 47 3.66 -7.04 -7.62
CA ALA A 47 3.24 -7.25 -9.00
C ALA A 47 1.77 -7.69 -9.07
N PRO A 48 0.81 -6.75 -8.96
CA PRO A 48 -0.58 -7.11 -9.02
C PRO A 48 -0.97 -7.55 -10.44
N GLY A 49 -1.60 -8.72 -10.56
CA GLY A 49 -2.08 -9.24 -11.84
C GLY A 49 -0.97 -9.62 -12.82
N SER A 50 -0.89 -8.93 -13.97
CA SER A 50 0.15 -9.17 -14.99
C SER A 50 1.27 -8.13 -14.96
N ASP A 51 1.35 -7.35 -13.87
CA ASP A 51 2.36 -6.34 -13.68
C ASP A 51 3.79 -6.95 -13.62
N PRO A 52 4.80 -6.34 -14.25
CA PRO A 52 6.15 -6.88 -14.30
C PRO A 52 6.99 -6.65 -13.03
N LYS A 53 6.39 -6.40 -11.85
CA LYS A 53 7.05 -5.94 -10.60
C LYS A 53 7.49 -4.50 -10.68
N SER A 54 6.54 -3.65 -11.07
CA SER A 54 6.69 -2.19 -11.11
C SER A 54 6.51 -1.55 -9.73
N GLY A 55 6.00 -2.30 -8.74
CA GLY A 55 5.79 -1.84 -7.37
C GLY A 55 4.37 -1.29 -7.13
N PHE A 56 4.01 -1.15 -5.85
CA PHE A 56 2.67 -0.78 -5.43
C PHE A 56 2.68 0.05 -4.13
N ALA A 57 1.62 0.82 -3.90
CA ALA A 57 1.36 1.48 -2.62
C ALA A 57 -0.05 1.18 -2.12
N PHE A 58 -0.18 0.89 -0.83
CA PHE A 58 -1.44 0.58 -0.16
C PHE A 58 -1.81 1.74 0.76
N ILE A 59 -3.08 2.15 0.75
CA ILE A 59 -3.64 3.09 1.73
C ILE A 59 -4.58 2.35 2.67
N PHE A 60 -4.43 2.61 3.95
CA PHE A 60 -5.31 2.17 5.02
C PHE A 60 -5.89 3.41 5.70
N HIS A 61 -7.21 3.54 5.72
CA HIS A 61 -7.83 4.65 6.42
C HIS A 61 -7.89 4.43 7.93
N GLY A 62 -7.62 5.49 8.69
CA GLY A 62 -7.82 5.57 10.12
C GLY A 62 -9.30 5.56 10.49
N SER A 63 -9.59 5.11 11.70
CA SER A 63 -10.90 5.26 12.31
C SER A 63 -10.79 5.12 13.82
N ALA A 64 -11.88 5.41 14.54
CA ALA A 64 -11.99 5.09 15.97
C ALA A 64 -11.74 3.59 16.28
N ASN A 65 -11.93 2.72 15.28
CA ASN A 65 -11.75 1.27 15.39
C ASN A 65 -10.41 0.79 14.80
N GLY A 66 -9.48 1.70 14.46
CA GLY A 66 -8.19 1.38 13.86
C GLY A 66 -8.17 1.46 12.33
N LEU A 67 -7.14 0.86 11.73
CA LEU A 67 -6.86 0.92 10.30
C LEU A 67 -7.73 -0.05 9.50
N VAL A 68 -8.26 0.41 8.36
CA VAL A 68 -9.04 -0.38 7.41
C VAL A 68 -8.45 -0.23 6.01
N PRO A 69 -8.20 -1.33 5.25
CA PRO A 69 -7.75 -1.23 3.87
C PRO A 69 -8.71 -0.37 3.03
N SER A 70 -8.18 0.60 2.28
CA SER A 70 -9.03 1.51 1.49
C SER A 70 -8.70 1.46 -0.01
N GLN A 71 -7.43 1.60 -0.38
CA GLN A 71 -7.02 1.69 -1.77
C GLN A 71 -5.67 1.03 -2.02
N GLY A 72 -5.49 0.55 -3.25
CA GLY A 72 -4.22 0.14 -3.82
C GLY A 72 -3.90 1.02 -5.02
N LEU A 73 -2.64 1.42 -5.14
CA LEU A 73 -2.14 2.30 -6.18
C LEU A 73 -0.97 1.64 -6.90
N ASP A 74 -1.08 1.51 -8.21
CA ASP A 74 0.01 1.18 -9.12
C ASP A 74 0.38 2.42 -9.96
N GLN A 75 1.23 2.22 -10.97
CA GLN A 75 1.62 3.29 -11.89
C GLN A 75 0.67 3.48 -13.08
N ALA A 76 -0.49 2.81 -13.09
CA ALA A 76 -1.40 2.90 -14.22
C ALA A 76 -1.85 4.35 -14.44
N GLY A 77 -1.52 4.91 -15.60
CA GLY A 77 -1.84 6.29 -15.97
C GLY A 77 -0.77 7.33 -15.63
N LEU A 78 0.31 6.94 -14.94
CA LEU A 78 1.54 7.73 -14.78
C LEU A 78 2.66 7.31 -15.74
N GLY A 79 2.53 6.10 -16.31
CA GLY A 79 3.46 5.48 -17.24
C GLY A 79 2.95 4.09 -17.63
N ALA A 80 3.77 3.34 -18.37
CA ALA A 80 3.58 1.91 -18.43
C ALA A 80 4.27 1.29 -17.21
N ASN A 81 3.75 0.15 -16.75
CA ASN A 81 4.36 -0.54 -15.62
C ASN A 81 5.59 -1.28 -16.17
N GLU A 82 6.79 -0.91 -15.74
CA GLU A 82 8.03 -1.59 -16.08
C GLU A 82 8.67 -2.26 -14.87
N ALA A 83 9.34 -3.39 -15.11
CA ALA A 83 10.08 -4.09 -14.07
C ALA A 83 11.18 -3.18 -13.52
N GLY A 84 11.17 -2.94 -12.20
CA GLY A 84 12.23 -2.17 -11.54
C GLY A 84 11.98 -0.66 -11.46
N ASP A 85 10.77 -0.19 -11.77
CA ASP A 85 10.37 1.18 -11.47
C ASP A 85 10.23 1.45 -9.97
N LEU A 86 9.95 0.39 -9.19
CA LEU A 86 9.95 0.40 -7.73
C LEU A 86 8.95 1.42 -7.13
N PHE A 87 7.75 1.55 -7.71
CA PHE A 87 6.70 2.39 -7.16
C PHE A 87 6.39 2.00 -5.71
N GLY A 88 6.20 2.99 -4.84
CA GLY A 88 6.10 2.76 -3.41
C GLY A 88 7.45 2.52 -2.71
N ALA A 89 8.61 2.64 -3.36
CA ALA A 89 9.91 2.55 -2.66
C ALA A 89 10.16 3.71 -1.70
N ALA A 90 9.51 4.85 -1.91
CA ALA A 90 9.55 6.00 -1.01
C ALA A 90 8.16 6.62 -0.93
N LEU A 91 7.67 6.78 0.29
CA LEU A 91 6.49 7.58 0.61
C LEU A 91 6.95 8.79 1.44
N ALA A 92 6.18 9.88 1.38
CA ALA A 92 6.49 11.17 1.99
C ALA A 92 6.04 11.29 3.45
#